data_AF-A0A6N7G3T9-F1
#
_entry.id   AF-A0A6N7G3T9-F1
#
_cell.length_a   1.000
_cell.length_b   1.000
_cell.length_c   1.000
_cell.angle_alpha   90.00
_cell.angle_beta   90.00
_cell.angle_gamma   90.00
#
_symmetry.space_group_name_H-M   'P 1'
#
loop_
_entity.id
_entity.type
_entity.pdbx_description
1 polymer ?
#
loop_
_entity_poly.entity_id
_entity_poly.type
_entity_poly.pdbx_seq_one_letter_code
_entity_poly.pdbx_strand_id
1 'polypeptide(L)'
;MGFFDRFKSRGIAPTSPHSDQRPRWMIDGLRVTAIEGRDDLEVVGESFYQDHLWAVVGGYTDDYVRQEIVAVLVAEHGNPYDANAISVWIDGGKVGHLVREDAAAHRDGLLRLQLRHGTAIALPGMIVGGGADDGRTGMLGVFLSYDRTEFGLSALWRGSETAADIRTGLSSAAAADAADDDYDLNWRAALPEDRLKRAAYLRRVLGRDTAPVSRHYLFTELEATLYSLRDEVPTALDDYDSVCLEHDGEMDQIRPTLLEKLGVVPLLATYRQAAIRQQKAQNFERALWWAERGITLYGDTPAKPEMVDDLRKRTAKYRARLSGGEKR
;
A
#
# COMPACT_ATOMS: atom_id res chain seq x y z
N MET A 1 34.14 -24.42 -24.00
CA MET A 1 32.78 -24.98 -24.12
C MET A 1 32.28 -25.23 -22.71
N GLY A 2 31.58 -24.25 -22.12
CA GLY A 2 31.36 -24.18 -20.67
C GLY A 2 29.92 -24.43 -20.25
N PHE A 3 29.71 -25.50 -19.50
CA PHE A 3 28.98 -25.60 -18.23
C PHE A 3 27.59 -24.93 -18.00
N PHE A 4 26.90 -24.47 -19.03
CA PHE A 4 25.58 -23.82 -18.91
C PHE A 4 24.42 -24.55 -19.59
N ASP A 5 24.49 -25.88 -19.72
CA ASP A 5 23.41 -26.62 -20.38
C ASP A 5 23.03 -27.89 -19.63
N ARG A 6 22.25 -27.72 -18.54
CA ARG A 6 21.37 -28.76 -17.97
C ARG A 6 20.49 -28.24 -16.84
N PHE A 7 19.50 -27.42 -17.19
CA PHE A 7 18.27 -27.31 -16.40
C PHE A 7 17.07 -27.19 -17.34
N LYS A 8 16.68 -28.31 -17.95
CA LYS A 8 15.27 -28.51 -18.35
C LYS A 8 14.50 -28.84 -17.07
N SER A 9 14.20 -27.82 -16.27
CA SER A 9 13.24 -27.98 -15.17
C SER A 9 11.84 -28.09 -15.77
N ARG A 10 11.01 -28.99 -15.22
CA ARG A 10 9.56 -29.04 -15.44
C ARG A 10 8.84 -27.83 -14.81
N GLY A 11 9.52 -26.70 -14.66
CA GLY A 11 9.04 -25.49 -14.00
C GLY A 11 8.62 -24.43 -15.02
N ILE A 12 7.79 -23.49 -14.57
CA ILE A 12 7.35 -22.34 -15.37
C ILE A 12 8.57 -21.62 -15.91
N ALA A 13 8.63 -21.53 -17.24
CA ALA A 13 9.68 -20.78 -17.89
C ALA A 13 9.45 -19.29 -17.58
N PRO A 14 10.45 -18.61 -17.02
CA PRO A 14 10.41 -17.17 -16.84
C PRO A 14 10.21 -16.48 -18.19
N THR A 15 9.48 -15.38 -18.18
CA THR A 15 8.95 -14.79 -19.41
C THR A 15 9.85 -13.69 -19.93
N SER A 16 9.91 -13.56 -21.26
CA SER A 16 10.69 -12.52 -21.93
C SER A 16 10.22 -11.11 -21.51
N PRO A 17 11.14 -10.14 -21.49
CA PRO A 17 11.06 -8.95 -20.65
C PRO A 17 9.99 -7.89 -20.97
N HIS A 18 9.25 -8.06 -22.06
CA HIS A 18 8.40 -7.01 -22.64
C HIS A 18 7.15 -7.52 -23.32
N SER A 19 6.78 -8.76 -23.06
CA SER A 19 5.58 -9.29 -23.66
C SER A 19 4.37 -8.88 -22.82
N ASP A 20 3.60 -7.90 -23.28
CA ASP A 20 2.19 -7.78 -22.89
C ASP A 20 1.38 -8.98 -23.42
N GLN A 21 1.96 -9.78 -24.31
CA GLN A 21 1.35 -11.03 -24.74
C GLN A 21 1.43 -12.06 -23.61
N ARG A 22 0.29 -12.70 -23.38
CA ARG A 22 0.11 -13.79 -22.43
C ARG A 22 1.17 -14.87 -22.63
N PRO A 23 1.88 -15.30 -21.55
CA PRO A 23 2.87 -16.36 -21.66
C PRO A 23 2.27 -17.65 -22.21
N ARG A 24 2.98 -18.36 -23.09
CA ARG A 24 2.46 -19.59 -23.73
C ARG A 24 1.98 -20.65 -22.73
N TRP A 25 2.71 -20.83 -21.62
CA TRP A 25 2.34 -21.77 -20.56
C TRP A 25 1.03 -21.41 -19.85
N MET A 26 0.58 -20.15 -19.95
CA MET A 26 -0.70 -19.70 -19.41
C MET A 26 -1.88 -19.97 -20.38
N ILE A 27 -1.59 -20.22 -21.66
CA ILE A 27 -2.56 -20.62 -22.70
C ILE A 27 -2.74 -22.14 -22.70
N ASP A 28 -1.64 -22.89 -22.58
CA ASP A 28 -1.60 -24.35 -22.73
C ASP A 28 -2.06 -25.13 -21.46
N GLY A 29 -2.89 -24.53 -20.61
CA GLY A 29 -3.43 -25.15 -19.39
C GLY A 29 -2.79 -24.62 -18.10
N LEU A 30 -3.11 -23.38 -17.74
CA LEU A 30 -2.63 -22.70 -16.53
C LEU A 30 -2.96 -23.51 -15.26
N ARG A 31 -1.91 -23.91 -14.53
CA ARG A 31 -2.02 -24.43 -13.15
C ARG A 31 -1.42 -23.43 -12.18
N VAL A 32 -2.22 -23.01 -11.21
CA VAL A 32 -1.82 -22.06 -10.17
C VAL A 32 -1.88 -22.72 -8.79
N THR A 33 -1.01 -22.25 -7.91
CA THR A 33 -1.13 -22.42 -6.47
C THR A 33 -1.47 -21.06 -5.89
N ALA A 34 -2.66 -20.96 -5.30
CA ALA A 34 -3.07 -19.75 -4.58
C ALA A 34 -2.37 -19.74 -3.21
N ILE A 35 -1.72 -18.62 -2.88
CA ILE A 35 -1.18 -18.35 -1.56
C ILE A 35 -2.04 -17.25 -0.95
N GLU A 36 -2.72 -17.58 0.14
CA GLU A 36 -3.51 -16.61 0.90
C GLU A 36 -2.61 -15.87 1.89
N GLY A 37 -2.98 -14.65 2.24
CA GLY A 37 -2.35 -13.90 3.31
C GLY A 37 -3.07 -12.59 3.58
N ARG A 38 -2.49 -11.76 4.46
CA ARG A 38 -3.14 -10.56 5.00
C ARG A 38 -2.34 -9.28 4.78
N ASP A 39 -1.12 -9.38 4.27
CA ASP A 39 -0.29 -8.24 3.92
C ASP A 39 -0.67 -7.76 2.51
N ASP A 40 -0.62 -6.45 2.28
CA ASP A 40 -0.98 -5.85 0.99
C ASP A 40 0.25 -5.66 0.08
N LEU A 41 0.07 -5.96 -1.20
CA LEU A 41 0.99 -5.67 -2.29
C LEU A 41 0.35 -4.69 -3.27
N GLU A 42 1.10 -3.63 -3.58
CA GLU A 42 0.68 -2.59 -4.50
C GLU A 42 1.06 -2.96 -5.93
N VAL A 43 0.07 -2.86 -6.83
CA VAL A 43 0.30 -2.96 -8.27
C VAL A 43 0.50 -1.55 -8.82
N VAL A 44 1.39 -1.40 -9.80
CA VAL A 44 1.63 -0.15 -10.51
C VAL A 44 1.57 -0.35 -12.01
N GLY A 45 1.30 0.74 -12.72
CA GLY A 45 1.19 0.75 -14.18
C GLY A 45 -0.20 0.37 -14.68
N GLU A 46 -1.20 0.24 -13.80
CA GLU A 46 -2.57 -0.16 -14.15
C GLU A 46 -3.25 0.84 -15.08
N SER A 47 -2.79 2.09 -15.10
CA SER A 47 -3.27 3.11 -16.03
C SER A 47 -3.08 2.72 -17.51
N PHE A 48 -2.09 1.87 -17.82
CA PHE A 48 -1.86 1.33 -19.17
C PHE A 48 -2.79 0.16 -19.52
N TYR A 49 -3.50 -0.40 -18.55
CA TYR A 49 -4.30 -1.62 -18.68
C TYR A 49 -5.77 -1.42 -18.27
N GLN A 50 -6.26 -0.17 -18.25
CA GLN A 50 -7.63 0.17 -17.84
C GLN A 50 -8.69 -0.56 -18.66
N ASP A 51 -8.54 -0.65 -19.97
CA ASP A 51 -9.51 -1.33 -20.85
C ASP A 51 -9.68 -2.81 -20.44
N HIS A 52 -8.58 -3.49 -20.09
CA HIS A 52 -8.62 -4.88 -19.61
C HIS A 52 -9.22 -4.98 -18.22
N LEU A 53 -8.86 -4.08 -17.30
CA LEU A 53 -9.44 -4.03 -15.96
C LEU A 53 -10.95 -3.80 -16.00
N TRP A 54 -11.43 -2.91 -16.87
CA TRP A 54 -12.85 -2.69 -17.10
C TRP A 54 -13.54 -3.94 -17.65
N ALA A 55 -12.92 -4.65 -18.59
CA ALA A 55 -13.45 -5.92 -19.09
C ALA A 55 -13.58 -6.98 -17.98
N VAL A 56 -12.58 -7.09 -17.10
CA VAL A 56 -12.60 -8.03 -15.96
C VAL A 56 -13.76 -7.73 -14.99
N VAL A 57 -14.11 -6.45 -14.81
CA VAL A 57 -15.20 -6.05 -13.89
C VAL A 57 -16.58 -5.97 -14.54
N GLY A 58 -16.72 -6.45 -15.78
CA GLY A 58 -18.01 -6.52 -16.48
C GLY A 58 -18.31 -5.34 -17.39
N GLY A 59 -17.34 -4.46 -17.64
CA GLY A 59 -17.43 -3.30 -18.53
C GLY A 59 -17.43 -1.97 -17.79
N TYR A 60 -17.39 -0.88 -18.55
CA TYR A 60 -17.39 0.48 -18.01
C TYR A 60 -18.68 0.78 -17.25
N THR A 61 -18.54 1.34 -16.05
CA THR A 61 -19.64 1.89 -15.26
C THR A 61 -19.18 3.17 -14.55
N ASP A 62 -20.13 4.09 -14.31
CA ASP A 62 -19.91 5.28 -13.49
C ASP A 62 -20.03 4.99 -11.99
N ASP A 63 -20.37 3.76 -11.61
CA ASP A 63 -20.40 3.30 -10.22
C ASP A 63 -19.00 3.03 -9.68
N TYR A 64 -18.88 3.06 -8.36
CA TYR A 64 -17.67 2.60 -7.68
C TYR A 64 -17.57 1.08 -7.76
N VAL A 65 -16.42 0.58 -8.22
CA VAL A 65 -16.13 -0.84 -8.38
C VAL A 65 -15.34 -1.34 -7.18
N ARG A 66 -15.73 -2.51 -6.66
CA ARG A 66 -14.97 -3.31 -5.69
C ARG A 66 -15.19 -4.80 -5.99
N GLN A 67 -14.22 -5.44 -6.63
CA GLN A 67 -14.33 -6.82 -7.08
C GLN A 67 -13.14 -7.67 -6.63
N GLU A 68 -13.43 -8.79 -5.98
CA GLU A 68 -12.43 -9.79 -5.60
C GLU A 68 -11.88 -10.48 -6.84
N ILE A 69 -10.56 -10.67 -6.88
CA ILE A 69 -9.85 -11.29 -8.00
C ILE A 69 -8.79 -12.26 -7.49
N VAL A 70 -8.28 -13.07 -8.42
CA VAL A 70 -7.07 -13.87 -8.23
C VAL A 70 -6.09 -13.46 -9.31
N ALA A 71 -4.92 -12.98 -8.91
CA ALA A 71 -3.87 -12.52 -9.83
C ALA A 71 -2.69 -13.48 -9.84
N VAL A 72 -2.12 -13.73 -11.01
CA VAL A 72 -0.92 -14.57 -11.18
C VAL A 72 0.32 -13.69 -11.24
N LEU A 73 1.32 -14.03 -10.44
CA LEU A 73 2.62 -13.37 -10.45
C LEU A 73 3.58 -14.04 -11.44
N VAL A 74 4.20 -13.22 -12.29
CA VAL A 74 5.14 -13.70 -13.32
C VAL A 74 6.43 -12.89 -13.25
N ALA A 75 7.51 -13.53 -12.80
CA ALA A 75 8.85 -12.97 -12.86
C ALA A 75 9.30 -12.79 -14.33
N GLU A 76 9.63 -11.55 -14.70
CA GLU A 76 10.15 -11.22 -16.02
C GLU A 76 11.68 -11.38 -16.02
N HIS A 77 12.26 -11.93 -17.09
CA HIS A 77 13.71 -12.06 -17.23
C HIS A 77 14.24 -11.09 -18.27
N GLY A 78 15.29 -10.35 -17.90
CA GLY A 78 15.97 -9.39 -18.80
C GLY A 78 15.22 -8.08 -19.01
N ASN A 79 14.34 -7.69 -18.09
CA ASN A 79 13.58 -6.43 -18.22
C ASN A 79 14.58 -5.27 -18.13
N PRO A 80 14.65 -4.38 -19.14
CA PRO A 80 15.64 -3.32 -19.22
C PRO A 80 15.36 -2.15 -18.27
N TYR A 81 14.15 -2.07 -17.71
CA TYR A 81 13.75 -1.03 -16.75
C TYR A 81 13.87 -1.49 -15.30
N ASP A 82 13.74 -2.79 -15.05
CA ASP A 82 13.88 -3.41 -13.74
C ASP A 82 14.25 -4.89 -13.88
N ALA A 83 15.48 -5.25 -13.48
CA ALA A 83 15.97 -6.62 -13.53
C ALA A 83 15.16 -7.59 -12.63
N ASN A 84 14.45 -7.06 -11.64
CA ASN A 84 13.65 -7.82 -10.70
C ASN A 84 12.16 -7.87 -11.04
N ALA A 85 11.73 -7.22 -12.12
CA ALA A 85 10.33 -7.03 -12.47
C ALA A 85 9.47 -8.29 -12.29
N ILE A 86 8.32 -8.10 -11.62
CA ILE A 86 7.27 -9.09 -11.44
C ILE A 86 5.99 -8.51 -12.03
N SER A 87 5.50 -9.09 -13.11
CA SER A 87 4.24 -8.70 -13.74
C SER A 87 3.06 -9.39 -13.07
N VAL A 88 1.93 -8.68 -13.05
CA VAL A 88 0.67 -9.12 -12.45
C VAL A 88 -0.34 -9.38 -13.56
N TRP A 89 -0.97 -10.55 -13.52
CA TRP A 89 -1.89 -11.01 -14.56
C TRP A 89 -3.24 -11.39 -13.96
N ILE A 90 -4.34 -10.89 -14.53
CA ILE A 90 -5.72 -11.19 -14.12
C ILE A 90 -6.50 -11.63 -15.35
N ASP A 91 -7.23 -12.74 -15.24
CA ASP A 91 -7.97 -13.36 -16.35
C ASP A 91 -7.15 -13.52 -17.64
N GLY A 92 -5.85 -13.77 -17.48
CA GLY A 92 -4.92 -13.94 -18.58
C GLY A 92 -4.43 -12.68 -19.29
N GLY A 93 -4.88 -11.50 -18.90
CA GLY A 93 -4.31 -10.23 -19.33
C GLY A 93 -3.38 -9.65 -18.27
N LYS A 94 -2.31 -8.99 -18.71
CA LYS A 94 -1.43 -8.23 -17.82
C LYS A 94 -2.16 -6.98 -17.35
N VAL A 95 -2.04 -6.68 -16.05
CA VAL A 95 -2.70 -5.52 -15.43
C VAL A 95 -1.71 -4.54 -14.81
N GLY A 96 -0.44 -4.90 -14.74
CA GLY A 96 0.61 -4.06 -14.20
C GLY A 96 1.80 -4.87 -13.70
N HIS A 97 2.53 -4.27 -12.79
CA HIS A 97 3.70 -4.85 -12.13
C HIS A 97 3.63 -4.59 -10.63
N LEU A 98 4.34 -5.38 -9.83
CA LEU A 98 4.65 -4.94 -8.47
C LEU A 98 5.56 -3.71 -8.53
N VAL A 99 5.45 -2.83 -7.54
CA VAL A 99 6.42 -1.73 -7.35
C VAL A 99 7.84 -2.30 -7.28
N ARG A 100 8.84 -1.53 -7.74
CA ARG A 100 10.22 -2.03 -7.91
C ARG A 100 10.81 -2.62 -6.63
N GLU A 101 10.57 -1.97 -5.51
CA GLU A 101 11.05 -2.39 -4.19
C GLU A 101 10.44 -3.74 -3.80
N ASP A 102 9.11 -3.89 -3.97
CA ASP A 102 8.43 -5.15 -3.71
C ASP A 102 8.85 -6.22 -4.71
N ALA A 103 9.01 -5.90 -6.00
CA ALA A 103 9.53 -6.83 -6.98
C ALA A 103 10.90 -7.37 -6.56
N ALA A 104 11.82 -6.50 -6.12
CA ALA A 104 13.13 -6.91 -5.62
C ALA A 104 13.04 -7.79 -4.38
N ALA A 105 12.22 -7.42 -3.39
CA ALA A 105 12.07 -8.18 -2.15
C ALA A 105 11.40 -9.55 -2.36
N HIS A 106 10.41 -9.63 -3.26
CA HIS A 106 9.56 -10.81 -3.42
C HIS A 106 10.07 -11.79 -4.46
N ARG A 107 10.94 -11.37 -5.39
CA ARG A 107 11.34 -12.18 -6.55
C ARG A 107 11.92 -13.53 -6.17
N ASP A 108 12.86 -13.57 -5.24
CA ASP A 108 13.48 -14.83 -4.83
C ASP A 108 12.48 -15.73 -4.11
N GLY A 109 11.59 -15.14 -3.30
CA GLY A 109 10.46 -15.85 -2.67
C GLY A 109 9.53 -16.47 -3.70
N LEU A 110 9.12 -15.68 -4.69
CA LEU A 110 8.27 -16.11 -5.79
C LEU A 110 8.90 -17.28 -6.56
N LEU A 111 10.17 -17.15 -6.95
CA LEU A 111 10.87 -18.21 -7.69
C LEU A 111 11.01 -19.49 -6.86
N ARG A 112 11.29 -19.37 -5.55
CA ARG A 112 11.31 -20.53 -4.64
C ARG A 112 9.95 -21.21 -4.53
N LEU A 113 8.88 -20.45 -4.40
CA LEU A 113 7.51 -20.97 -4.33
C LEU A 113 7.12 -21.67 -5.65
N GLN A 114 7.39 -21.05 -6.79
CA GLN A 114 7.14 -21.65 -8.11
C GLN A 114 7.91 -22.97 -8.28
N LEU A 115 9.16 -23.02 -7.84
CA LEU A 115 9.97 -24.24 -7.88
C LEU A 115 9.42 -25.32 -6.94
N ARG A 116 9.01 -24.94 -5.72
CA ARG A 116 8.45 -25.85 -4.70
C ARG A 116 7.16 -26.50 -5.18
N HIS A 117 6.25 -25.71 -5.75
CA HIS A 117 4.92 -26.18 -6.16
C HIS A 117 4.87 -26.72 -7.59
N GLY A 118 5.83 -26.35 -8.44
CA GLY A 118 5.86 -26.71 -9.86
C GLY A 118 4.74 -26.04 -10.67
N THR A 119 4.15 -24.96 -10.15
CA THR A 119 2.98 -24.23 -10.68
C THR A 119 3.18 -22.73 -10.47
N ALA A 120 2.31 -21.92 -11.08
CA ALA A 120 2.42 -20.47 -10.98
C ALA A 120 1.86 -20.06 -9.62
N ILE A 121 2.41 -19.01 -9.03
CA ILE A 121 1.88 -18.48 -7.79
C ILE A 121 0.81 -17.45 -8.11
N ALA A 122 -0.35 -17.64 -7.51
CA ALA A 122 -1.45 -16.72 -7.58
C ALA A 122 -1.76 -16.15 -6.20
N LEU A 123 -2.18 -14.89 -6.15
CA LEU A 123 -2.56 -14.19 -4.94
C LEU A 123 -4.01 -13.72 -5.04
N PRO A 124 -4.81 -13.82 -3.96
CA PRO A 124 -6.08 -13.10 -3.90
C PRO A 124 -5.82 -11.59 -3.95
N GLY A 125 -6.82 -10.83 -4.37
CA GLY A 125 -6.73 -9.39 -4.44
C GLY A 125 -8.06 -8.72 -4.70
N MET A 126 -8.01 -7.42 -4.94
CA MET A 126 -9.18 -6.59 -5.18
C MET A 126 -8.90 -5.60 -6.31
N ILE A 127 -9.82 -5.53 -7.27
CA ILE A 127 -9.94 -4.37 -8.18
C ILE A 127 -10.83 -3.34 -7.50
N VAL A 128 -10.35 -2.11 -7.36
CA VAL A 128 -11.10 -1.01 -6.75
C VAL A 128 -10.97 0.27 -7.56
N GLY A 129 -11.96 1.15 -7.50
CA GLY A 129 -11.91 2.45 -8.15
C GLY A 129 -13.16 2.71 -8.98
N GLY A 130 -13.00 3.36 -10.13
CA GLY A 130 -14.16 3.83 -10.88
C GLY A 130 -14.84 5.00 -10.17
N GLY A 131 -16.16 5.10 -10.31
CA GLY A 131 -16.93 6.23 -9.81
C GLY A 131 -16.83 7.47 -10.70
N ALA A 132 -17.91 8.24 -10.81
CA ALA A 132 -17.87 9.53 -11.50
C ALA A 132 -17.11 10.58 -10.67
N ASP A 133 -16.01 11.12 -11.22
CA ASP A 133 -15.32 12.34 -10.74
C ASP A 133 -15.33 13.39 -11.85
N ASP A 134 -16.04 14.50 -11.63
CA ASP A 134 -16.12 15.65 -12.55
C ASP A 134 -16.49 15.27 -14.01
N GLY A 135 -17.44 14.34 -14.16
CA GLY A 135 -17.90 13.86 -15.48
C GLY A 135 -16.94 12.91 -16.19
N ARG A 136 -15.92 12.39 -15.50
CA ARG A 136 -15.05 11.32 -15.98
C ARG A 136 -15.14 10.13 -15.04
N THR A 137 -15.19 8.93 -15.61
CA THR A 137 -15.08 7.70 -14.84
C THR A 137 -13.66 7.59 -14.25
N GLY A 138 -13.56 7.38 -12.95
CA GLY A 138 -12.29 7.17 -12.25
C GLY A 138 -11.56 5.92 -12.75
N MET A 139 -10.25 5.88 -12.57
CA MET A 139 -9.46 4.70 -12.93
C MET A 139 -9.65 3.58 -11.90
N LEU A 140 -9.45 2.35 -12.36
CA LEU A 140 -9.37 1.15 -11.53
C LEU A 140 -7.92 0.91 -11.11
N GLY A 141 -7.71 0.53 -9.85
CA GLY A 141 -6.43 0.07 -9.30
C GLY A 141 -6.54 -1.36 -8.78
N VAL A 142 -5.39 -1.98 -8.53
CA VAL A 142 -5.31 -3.38 -8.09
C VAL A 142 -4.46 -3.49 -6.82
N PHE A 143 -4.97 -4.22 -5.83
CA PHE A 143 -4.24 -4.59 -4.62
C PHE A 143 -4.25 -6.11 -4.47
N LEU A 144 -3.13 -6.70 -4.07
CA LEU A 144 -3.02 -8.14 -3.83
C LEU A 144 -2.77 -8.40 -2.35
N SER A 145 -3.26 -9.52 -1.83
CA SER A 145 -2.96 -9.96 -0.48
C SER A 145 -1.99 -11.15 -0.52
N TYR A 146 -0.95 -11.13 0.32
CA TYR A 146 0.08 -12.18 0.36
C TYR A 146 0.47 -12.55 1.78
N ASP A 147 1.12 -13.72 1.92
CA ASP A 147 1.75 -14.15 3.17
C ASP A 147 3.25 -13.87 3.10
N ARG A 148 3.70 -12.95 3.95
CA ARG A 148 5.10 -12.54 4.03
C ARG A 148 6.04 -13.71 4.32
N THR A 149 5.64 -14.63 5.19
CA THR A 149 6.46 -15.76 5.60
C THR A 149 6.63 -16.79 4.50
N GLU A 150 5.60 -17.03 3.68
CA GLU A 150 5.67 -17.93 2.51
C GLU A 150 6.64 -17.42 1.45
N PHE A 151 6.71 -16.10 1.25
CA PHE A 151 7.72 -15.47 0.38
C PHE A 151 9.13 -15.48 1.01
N GLY A 152 9.30 -16.04 2.20
CA GLY A 152 10.58 -16.11 2.92
C GLY A 152 11.01 -14.76 3.48
N LEU A 153 10.06 -13.83 3.64
CA LEU A 153 10.25 -12.57 4.32
C LEU A 153 9.91 -12.82 5.81
N SER A 154 10.90 -13.31 6.57
CA SER A 154 10.72 -13.63 8.00
C SER A 154 10.61 -12.37 8.86
N ALA A 155 9.88 -12.45 9.98
CA ALA A 155 9.81 -11.43 11.03
C ALA A 155 11.12 -11.23 11.83
N LEU A 156 12.18 -12.00 11.53
CA LEU A 156 13.51 -11.88 12.13
C LEU A 156 14.49 -11.15 11.19
N TRP A 157 14.30 -9.84 11.00
CA TRP A 157 15.31 -8.99 10.35
C TRP A 157 16.25 -8.39 11.39
N ARG A 158 17.44 -8.97 11.53
CA ARG A 158 18.55 -8.37 12.29
C ARG A 158 19.15 -7.23 11.47
N GLY A 159 18.89 -6.00 11.89
CA GLY A 159 19.80 -4.85 11.80
C GLY A 159 20.33 -4.50 10.41
N SER A 160 19.55 -3.70 9.68
CA SER A 160 19.97 -2.68 8.71
C SER A 160 18.80 -2.45 7.76
N GLU A 161 17.73 -1.81 8.24
CA GLU A 161 16.82 -1.16 7.29
C GLU A 161 17.56 0.05 6.74
N THR A 162 17.67 0.10 5.41
CA THR A 162 18.02 1.36 4.76
C THR A 162 16.78 2.24 4.77
N ALA A 163 16.94 3.57 4.74
CA ALA A 163 15.83 4.51 4.63
C ALA A 163 14.81 4.17 3.51
N ALA A 164 15.25 3.46 2.47
CA ALA A 164 14.42 3.02 1.34
C ALA A 164 13.41 1.92 1.70
N ASP A 165 13.65 1.14 2.75
CA ASP A 165 12.82 -0.01 3.16
C ASP A 165 11.71 0.40 4.15
N ILE A 166 11.83 1.58 4.75
CA ILE A 166 10.92 2.10 5.76
C ILE A 166 9.66 2.65 5.07
N ARG A 167 8.59 1.85 4.99
CA ARG A 167 7.27 2.34 4.55
C ARG A 167 6.56 3.07 5.68
N THR A 168 6.09 2.35 6.71
CA THR A 168 5.45 2.96 7.89
C THR A 168 6.38 3.06 9.09
N GLY A 169 7.53 2.37 9.07
CA GLY A 169 8.41 2.21 10.23
C GLY A 169 7.86 1.30 11.33
N LEU A 170 6.64 0.78 11.19
CA LEU A 170 5.97 -0.01 12.22
C LEU A 170 6.65 -1.37 12.47
N SER A 171 7.17 -1.99 11.41
CA SER A 171 7.94 -3.24 11.52
C SER A 171 9.28 -3.01 12.22
N SER A 172 9.96 -1.91 11.88
CA SER A 172 11.20 -1.46 12.53
C SER A 172 10.99 -1.15 14.00
N ALA A 173 9.92 -0.40 14.30
CA ALA A 173 9.54 -0.04 15.66
C ALA A 173 9.19 -1.28 16.49
N ALA A 174 8.45 -2.24 15.95
CA ALA A 174 8.12 -3.49 16.66
C ALA A 174 9.33 -4.41 16.87
N ALA A 175 10.25 -4.45 15.92
CA ALA A 175 11.49 -5.21 16.06
C ALA A 175 12.44 -4.57 17.09
N ALA A 176 12.48 -3.24 17.13
CA ALA A 176 13.23 -2.48 18.12
C ALA A 176 12.60 -2.61 19.51
N ASP A 177 11.27 -2.54 19.63
CA ASP A 177 10.52 -2.74 20.88
C ASP A 177 10.85 -4.08 21.56
N ALA A 178 10.94 -5.15 20.77
CA ALA A 178 11.31 -6.48 21.27
C ALA A 178 12.76 -6.57 21.79
N ALA A 179 13.63 -5.63 21.40
CA ALA A 179 15.03 -5.56 21.81
C ALA A 179 15.30 -4.45 22.85
N ASP A 180 14.46 -3.42 22.88
CA ASP A 180 14.52 -2.20 23.67
C ASP A 180 13.09 -1.64 23.83
N ASP A 181 12.49 -1.79 25.02
CA ASP A 181 11.08 -1.49 25.38
C ASP A 181 10.71 0.01 25.29
N ASP A 182 11.52 0.80 24.61
CA ASP A 182 11.41 2.26 24.47
C ASP A 182 10.37 2.68 23.41
N TYR A 183 9.73 1.72 22.72
CA TYR A 183 8.67 1.97 21.74
C TYR A 183 7.27 1.67 22.28
N ASP A 184 7.15 0.92 23.38
CA ASP A 184 5.92 0.51 24.10
C ASP A 184 4.75 0.08 23.19
N LEU A 185 5.01 -0.87 22.27
CA LEU A 185 4.01 -1.35 21.30
C LEU A 185 3.18 -2.53 21.80
N ASN A 186 3.19 -2.79 23.11
CA ASN A 186 2.53 -3.92 23.77
C ASN A 186 1.01 -3.99 23.49
N TRP A 187 0.37 -2.85 23.25
CA TRP A 187 -1.04 -2.74 22.91
C TRP A 187 -1.44 -3.50 21.64
N ARG A 188 -0.49 -3.73 20.70
CA ARG A 188 -0.76 -4.41 19.43
C ARG A 188 -1.23 -5.85 19.61
N ALA A 189 -0.67 -6.55 20.60
CA ALA A 189 -1.01 -7.94 20.89
C ALA A 189 -2.44 -8.11 21.45
N ALA A 190 -3.04 -7.03 21.95
CA ALA A 190 -4.34 -7.04 22.61
C ALA A 190 -5.45 -6.39 21.77
N LEU A 191 -5.21 -6.14 20.47
CA LEU A 191 -6.18 -5.53 19.57
C LEU A 191 -7.41 -6.45 19.37
N PRO A 192 -8.63 -5.96 19.66
CA PRO A 192 -9.86 -6.69 19.34
C PRO A 192 -10.02 -6.92 17.83
N GLU A 193 -10.58 -8.06 17.43
CA GLU A 193 -10.98 -8.32 16.04
C GLU A 193 -12.17 -7.46 15.61
N ASP A 194 -13.13 -7.27 16.51
CA ASP A 194 -14.30 -6.41 16.30
C ASP A 194 -13.87 -4.94 16.21
N ARG A 195 -14.24 -4.28 15.09
CA ARG A 195 -13.79 -2.92 14.76
C ARG A 195 -14.31 -1.86 15.73
N LEU A 196 -15.53 -2.00 16.25
CA LEU A 196 -16.08 -1.04 17.23
C LEU A 196 -15.36 -1.17 18.57
N LYS A 197 -15.15 -2.40 19.03
CA LYS A 197 -14.35 -2.68 20.24
C LYS A 197 -12.90 -2.25 20.06
N ARG A 198 -12.33 -2.41 18.87
CA ARG A 198 -10.98 -1.95 18.52
C ARG A 198 -10.86 -0.43 18.62
N ALA A 199 -11.76 0.33 18.02
CA ALA A 199 -11.76 1.80 18.13
C ALA A 199 -11.86 2.27 19.60
N ALA A 200 -12.75 1.65 20.39
CA ALA A 200 -12.90 1.95 21.81
C ALA A 200 -11.67 1.54 22.65
N TYR A 201 -10.99 0.45 22.28
CA TYR A 201 -9.74 0.02 22.91
C TYR A 201 -8.62 1.01 22.62
N LEU A 202 -8.40 1.33 21.33
CA LEU A 202 -7.34 2.25 20.89
C LEU A 202 -7.46 3.63 21.54
N ARG A 203 -8.66 4.21 21.59
CA ARG A 203 -8.90 5.49 22.31
C ARG A 203 -8.50 5.43 23.78
N ARG A 204 -8.77 4.30 24.45
CA ARG A 204 -8.45 4.12 25.87
C ARG A 204 -6.95 4.00 26.11
N VAL A 205 -6.25 3.28 25.24
CA VAL A 205 -4.79 3.15 25.30
C VAL A 205 -4.14 4.49 25.00
N LEU A 206 -4.59 5.17 23.95
CA LEU A 206 -4.13 6.51 23.58
C LEU A 206 -4.33 7.54 24.71
N GLY A 207 -5.37 7.41 25.53
CA GLY A 207 -5.56 8.29 26.69
C GLY A 207 -4.56 8.08 27.85
N ARG A 208 -3.68 7.07 27.76
CA ARG A 208 -2.71 6.70 28.81
C ARG A 208 -1.27 6.64 28.32
N ASP A 209 -1.09 6.26 27.07
CA ASP A 209 0.22 6.14 26.44
C ASP A 209 0.88 7.51 26.31
N THR A 210 2.16 7.63 26.65
CA THR A 210 2.92 8.88 26.53
C THR A 210 4.11 8.77 25.58
N ALA A 211 4.38 7.58 25.02
CA ALA A 211 5.54 7.35 24.17
C ALA A 211 5.26 7.87 22.75
N PRO A 212 5.99 8.88 22.25
CA PRO A 212 5.64 9.55 20.99
C PRO A 212 5.51 8.60 19.79
N VAL A 213 6.38 7.60 19.70
CA VAL A 213 6.33 6.62 18.60
C VAL A 213 5.19 5.61 18.77
N SER A 214 4.90 5.14 19.99
CA SER A 214 3.71 4.31 20.25
C SER A 214 2.44 5.05 19.85
N ARG A 215 2.32 6.31 20.32
CA ARG A 215 1.17 7.17 20.04
C ARG A 215 0.95 7.39 18.55
N HIS A 216 2.01 7.61 17.77
CA HIS A 216 1.91 7.70 16.31
C HIS A 216 1.22 6.47 15.69
N TYR A 217 1.61 5.27 16.11
CA TYR A 217 1.03 4.03 15.59
C TYR A 217 -0.37 3.77 16.15
N LEU A 218 -0.66 4.15 17.40
CA LEU A 218 -2.01 4.13 17.96
C LEU A 218 -2.97 5.03 17.17
N PHE A 219 -2.55 6.25 16.86
CA PHE A 219 -3.32 7.16 16.01
C PHE A 219 -3.55 6.56 14.63
N THR A 220 -2.49 6.06 13.98
CA THR A 220 -2.59 5.48 12.64
C THR A 220 -3.59 4.31 12.59
N GLU A 221 -3.55 3.40 13.58
CA GLU A 221 -4.50 2.29 13.67
C GLU A 221 -5.93 2.75 14.01
N LEU A 222 -6.07 3.76 14.86
CA LEU A 222 -7.38 4.31 15.22
C LEU A 222 -8.03 5.01 14.03
N GLU A 223 -7.26 5.81 13.28
CA GLU A 223 -7.68 6.45 12.04
C GLU A 223 -8.14 5.42 11.00
N ALA A 224 -7.35 4.39 10.75
CA ALA A 224 -7.71 3.31 9.81
C ALA A 224 -8.99 2.59 10.26
N THR A 225 -9.10 2.27 11.55
CA THR A 225 -10.28 1.61 12.12
C THR A 225 -11.54 2.48 11.96
N LEU A 226 -11.48 3.75 12.34
CA LEU A 226 -12.61 4.68 12.22
C LEU A 226 -13.00 4.92 10.76
N TYR A 227 -12.03 5.09 9.87
CA TYR A 227 -12.30 5.25 8.45
C TYR A 227 -12.96 4.02 7.84
N SER A 228 -12.63 2.81 8.32
CA SER A 228 -13.28 1.57 7.89
C SER A 228 -14.74 1.46 8.35
N LEU A 229 -15.13 2.16 9.41
CA LEU A 229 -16.48 2.17 9.99
C LEU A 229 -17.39 3.24 9.39
N ARG A 230 -16.90 4.08 8.47
CA ARG A 230 -17.61 5.24 7.91
C ARG A 230 -18.98 4.93 7.29
N ASP A 231 -19.17 3.71 6.79
CA ASP A 231 -20.40 3.29 6.11
C ASP A 231 -21.39 2.62 7.11
N GLU A 232 -20.93 2.31 8.34
CA GLU A 232 -21.68 1.58 9.37
C GLU A 232 -22.06 2.45 10.57
N VAL A 233 -21.22 3.45 10.88
CA VAL A 233 -21.39 4.33 12.05
C VAL A 233 -21.53 5.76 11.55
N PRO A 234 -22.70 6.42 11.75
CA PRO A 234 -22.94 7.77 11.25
C PRO A 234 -21.90 8.81 11.68
N THR A 235 -21.35 8.68 12.89
CA THR A 235 -20.35 9.61 13.43
C THR A 235 -18.91 9.24 13.11
N ALA A 236 -18.65 8.10 12.42
CA ALA A 236 -17.28 7.61 12.26
C ALA A 236 -16.37 8.56 11.46
N LEU A 237 -16.92 9.33 10.53
CA LEU A 237 -16.14 10.32 9.79
C LEU A 237 -15.83 11.58 10.61
N ASP A 238 -16.74 12.03 11.46
CA ASP A 238 -16.49 13.15 12.38
C ASP A 238 -15.47 12.75 13.44
N ASP A 239 -15.61 11.53 13.97
CA ASP A 239 -14.67 10.89 14.88
C ASP A 239 -13.29 10.74 14.25
N TYR A 240 -13.22 10.31 12.98
CA TYR A 240 -11.98 10.23 12.20
C TYR A 240 -11.34 11.61 12.06
N ASP A 241 -12.11 12.63 11.65
CA ASP A 241 -11.62 13.99 11.46
C ASP A 241 -11.08 14.58 12.79
N SER A 242 -11.72 14.30 13.93
CA SER A 242 -11.23 14.68 15.27
C SER A 242 -9.90 14.01 15.60
N VAL A 243 -9.80 12.69 15.40
CA VAL A 243 -8.59 11.93 15.70
C VAL A 243 -7.42 12.37 14.83
N CYS A 244 -7.65 12.66 13.54
CA CYS A 244 -6.59 13.20 12.68
C CYS A 244 -6.07 14.56 13.19
N LEU A 245 -6.94 15.43 13.68
CA LEU A 245 -6.53 16.71 14.26
C LEU A 245 -5.73 16.54 15.56
N GLU A 246 -6.14 15.61 16.42
CA GLU A 246 -5.38 15.24 17.62
C GLU A 246 -3.99 14.70 17.26
N HIS A 247 -3.92 13.81 16.27
CA HIS A 247 -2.66 13.27 15.77
C HIS A 247 -1.74 14.38 15.24
N ASP A 248 -2.24 15.27 14.37
CA ASP A 248 -1.44 16.40 13.86
C ASP A 248 -0.96 17.33 14.97
N GLY A 249 -1.79 17.56 16.00
CA GLY A 249 -1.43 18.36 17.16
C GLY A 249 -0.21 17.83 17.93
N GLU A 250 0.07 16.53 17.80
CA GLU A 250 1.23 15.88 18.42
C GLU A 250 2.40 15.67 17.46
N MET A 251 2.19 15.84 16.15
CA MET A 251 3.22 15.55 15.15
C MET A 251 4.47 16.42 15.26
N ASP A 252 4.39 17.63 15.82
CA ASP A 252 5.59 18.46 16.08
C ASP A 252 6.50 17.84 17.15
N GLN A 253 5.96 17.03 18.07
CA GLN A 253 6.72 16.28 19.08
C GLN A 253 7.10 14.88 18.59
N ILE A 254 6.19 14.21 17.89
CA ILE A 254 6.39 12.84 17.37
C ILE A 254 7.45 12.82 16.26
N ARG A 255 7.42 13.79 15.34
CA ARG A 255 8.29 13.79 14.15
C ARG A 255 9.78 13.76 14.51
N PRO A 256 10.31 14.61 15.41
CA PRO A 256 11.72 14.52 15.81
C PRO A 256 12.10 13.13 16.33
N THR A 257 11.25 12.49 17.13
CA THR A 257 11.51 11.15 17.68
C THR A 257 11.48 10.07 16.59
N LEU A 258 10.55 10.16 15.63
CA LEU A 258 10.54 9.25 14.47
C LEU A 258 11.84 9.41 13.66
N LEU A 259 12.28 10.64 13.41
CA LEU A 259 13.49 10.92 12.65
C LEU A 259 14.76 10.45 13.39
N GLU A 260 14.82 10.63 14.71
CA GLU A 260 15.92 10.12 15.54
C GLU A 260 16.01 8.59 15.49
N LYS A 261 14.86 7.91 15.60
CA LYS A 261 14.80 6.45 15.68
C LYS A 261 14.93 5.76 14.33
N LEU A 262 14.41 6.36 13.26
CA LEU A 262 14.34 5.76 11.92
C LEU A 262 15.32 6.38 10.91
N GLY A 263 15.93 7.53 11.23
CA GLY A 263 16.77 8.30 10.30
C GLY A 263 16.00 9.02 9.19
N VAL A 264 14.72 8.69 9.01
CA VAL A 264 13.80 9.29 8.02
C VAL A 264 12.40 9.46 8.59
N VAL A 265 11.59 10.29 7.94
CA VAL A 265 10.16 10.42 8.23
C VAL A 265 9.41 9.29 7.50
N PRO A 266 8.75 8.36 8.22
CA PRO A 266 7.99 7.29 7.60
C PRO A 266 6.72 7.83 6.91
N LEU A 267 5.98 6.94 6.23
CA LEU A 267 4.68 7.26 5.65
C LEU A 267 3.72 7.82 6.71
N LEU A 268 3.39 9.09 6.58
CA LEU A 268 2.37 9.79 7.36
C LEU A 268 1.04 9.73 6.61
N ALA A 269 0.37 8.57 6.68
CA ALA A 269 -0.86 8.30 5.92
C ALA A 269 -2.00 9.31 6.22
N THR A 270 -2.05 9.83 7.46
CA THR A 270 -3.00 10.83 7.95
C THR A 270 -3.15 12.01 6.98
N TYR A 271 -2.05 12.63 6.55
CA TYR A 271 -2.10 13.85 5.75
C TYR A 271 -2.70 13.64 4.36
N ARG A 272 -2.34 12.53 3.71
CA ARG A 272 -2.91 12.17 2.41
C ARG A 272 -4.39 11.85 2.54
N GLN A 273 -4.75 11.02 3.52
CA GLN A 273 -6.11 10.54 3.68
C GLN A 273 -7.07 11.66 4.12
N ALA A 274 -6.65 12.52 5.05
CA ALA A 274 -7.41 13.68 5.48
C ALA A 274 -7.58 14.69 4.34
N ALA A 275 -6.55 14.92 3.52
CA ALA A 275 -6.67 15.76 2.33
C ALA A 275 -7.70 15.21 1.33
N ILE A 276 -7.73 13.90 1.07
CA ILE A 276 -8.72 13.24 0.21
C ILE A 276 -10.13 13.38 0.81
N ARG A 277 -10.27 13.12 2.11
CA ARG A 277 -11.55 13.19 2.83
C ARG A 277 -12.15 14.59 2.76
N GLN A 278 -11.36 15.63 3.01
CA GLN A 278 -11.80 17.03 2.95
C GLN A 278 -12.09 17.46 1.51
N GLN A 279 -11.34 16.98 0.51
CA GLN A 279 -11.68 17.15 -0.90
C GLN A 279 -13.06 16.55 -1.23
N LYS A 280 -13.33 15.32 -0.79
CA LYS A 280 -14.65 14.67 -1.00
C LYS A 280 -15.78 15.43 -0.32
N ALA A 281 -15.52 16.07 0.81
CA ALA A 281 -16.44 16.97 1.49
C ALA A 281 -16.59 18.36 0.83
N GLN A 282 -15.95 18.60 -0.32
CA GLN A 282 -15.85 19.90 -0.98
C GLN A 282 -15.21 21.01 -0.13
N ASN A 283 -14.51 20.65 0.95
CA ASN A 283 -13.76 21.58 1.80
C ASN A 283 -12.32 21.71 1.28
N PHE A 284 -12.15 22.43 0.17
CA PHE A 284 -10.86 22.57 -0.49
C PHE A 284 -9.82 23.35 0.33
N GLU A 285 -10.26 24.24 1.22
CA GLU A 285 -9.38 24.96 2.15
C GLU A 285 -8.73 24.00 3.14
N ARG A 286 -9.53 23.14 3.80
CA ARG A 286 -9.00 22.09 4.68
C ARG A 286 -8.20 21.04 3.92
N ALA A 287 -8.62 20.66 2.72
CA ALA A 287 -7.88 19.71 1.89
C ALA A 287 -6.49 20.24 1.53
N LEU A 288 -6.39 21.54 1.20
CA LEU A 288 -5.13 22.23 0.94
C LEU A 288 -4.25 22.26 2.20
N TRP A 289 -4.82 22.65 3.33
CA TRP A 289 -4.09 22.70 4.60
C TRP A 289 -3.47 21.34 4.97
N TRP A 290 -4.23 20.25 4.89
CA TRP A 290 -3.72 18.90 5.18
C TRP A 290 -2.57 18.50 4.24
N ALA A 291 -2.67 18.83 2.95
CA ALA A 291 -1.61 18.52 2.00
C ALA A 291 -0.33 19.32 2.28
N GLU A 292 -0.45 20.63 2.55
CA GLU A 292 0.69 21.50 2.89
C GLU A 292 1.33 21.14 4.24
N ARG A 293 0.52 20.79 5.22
CA ARG A 293 1.00 20.33 6.53
C ARG A 293 1.79 19.03 6.40
N GLY A 294 1.30 18.07 5.60
CA GLY A 294 2.03 16.84 5.32
C GLY A 294 3.37 17.09 4.64
N ILE A 295 3.42 17.95 3.61
CA ILE A 295 4.68 18.35 2.95
C ILE A 295 5.67 18.94 3.97
N THR A 296 5.19 19.80 4.86
CA THR A 296 5.99 20.42 5.92
C THR A 296 6.59 19.39 6.88
N LEU A 297 5.79 18.39 7.26
CA LEU A 297 6.24 17.34 8.19
C LEU A 297 7.15 16.30 7.53
N TYR A 298 7.02 16.02 6.24
CA TYR A 298 8.04 15.23 5.55
C TYR A 298 9.37 15.98 5.50
N GLY A 299 9.35 17.28 5.19
CA GLY A 299 10.57 18.07 5.01
C GLY A 299 11.50 17.46 3.97
N ASP A 300 12.80 17.45 4.26
CA ASP A 300 13.84 16.97 3.33
C ASP A 300 14.22 15.49 3.53
N THR A 301 13.61 14.81 4.50
CA THR A 301 13.96 13.43 4.88
C THR A 301 12.80 12.44 4.78
N PRO A 302 11.96 12.45 3.73
CA PRO A 302 10.93 11.43 3.57
C PRO A 302 11.56 10.06 3.28
N ALA A 303 11.01 9.01 3.89
CA ALA A 303 11.38 7.64 3.53
C ALA A 303 10.96 7.30 2.09
N LYS A 304 9.84 7.88 1.64
CA LYS A 304 9.26 7.71 0.29
C LYS A 304 9.00 9.08 -0.36
N PRO A 305 9.93 9.62 -1.17
CA PRO A 305 9.80 10.93 -1.81
C PRO A 305 8.53 11.08 -2.67
N GLU A 306 8.06 10.00 -3.29
CA GLU A 306 6.85 9.95 -4.10
C GLU A 306 5.58 10.32 -3.32
N MET A 307 5.55 10.09 -2.01
CA MET A 307 4.44 10.50 -1.15
C MET A 307 4.37 12.02 -1.00
N VAL A 308 5.53 12.68 -0.96
CA VAL A 308 5.61 14.15 -0.96
C VAL A 308 5.17 14.69 -2.32
N ASP A 309 5.52 14.02 -3.40
CA ASP A 309 5.08 14.41 -4.74
C ASP A 309 3.57 14.24 -4.96
N ASP A 310 2.93 13.22 -4.39
CA ASP A 310 1.46 13.11 -4.37
C ASP A 310 0.83 14.31 -3.66
N LEU A 311 1.34 14.66 -2.47
CA LEU A 311 0.84 15.82 -1.73
C LEU A 311 1.05 17.13 -2.50
N ARG A 312 2.21 17.32 -3.16
CA ARG A 312 2.47 18.49 -4.01
C ARG A 312 1.49 18.59 -5.18
N LYS A 313 1.21 17.49 -5.87
CA LYS A 313 0.22 17.44 -6.96
C LYS A 313 -1.17 17.82 -6.45
N ARG A 314 -1.56 17.34 -5.26
CA ARG A 314 -2.82 17.68 -4.60
C ARG A 314 -2.89 19.16 -4.22
N THR A 315 -1.86 19.70 -3.57
CA THR A 315 -1.73 21.13 -3.26
C THR A 315 -1.93 21.99 -4.50
N ALA A 316 -1.28 21.66 -5.62
CA ALA A 316 -1.45 22.38 -6.88
C ALA A 316 -2.89 22.30 -7.40
N LYS A 317 -3.51 21.10 -7.38
CA LYS A 317 -4.91 20.90 -7.76
C LYS A 317 -5.86 21.74 -6.91
N TYR A 318 -5.69 21.73 -5.59
CA TYR A 318 -6.58 22.44 -4.66
C TYR A 318 -6.41 23.96 -4.74
N ARG A 319 -5.18 24.47 -4.88
CA ARG A 319 -4.93 25.90 -5.12
C ARG A 319 -5.60 26.37 -6.42
N ALA A 320 -5.44 25.62 -7.51
CA ALA A 320 -6.09 25.95 -8.78
C ALA A 320 -7.62 25.98 -8.65
N ARG A 321 -8.21 25.06 -7.88
CA ARG A 321 -9.65 25.03 -7.61
C ARG A 321 -10.12 26.24 -6.81
N LEU A 322 -9.39 26.63 -5.76
CA LEU A 322 -9.71 27.80 -4.93
C LEU A 322 -9.58 29.10 -5.73
N SER A 323 -8.50 29.29 -6.48
CA SER A 323 -8.30 30.48 -7.33
C SER A 323 -9.26 30.55 -8.53
N GLY A 324 -9.75 29.40 -9.02
CA GLY A 324 -10.78 29.34 -10.06
C GLY A 324 -12.20 29.59 -9.56
N GLY A 325 -12.44 29.47 -8.25
CA GLY A 325 -13.73 29.69 -7.60
C GLY A 325 -14.10 31.16 -7.38
N GLU A 326 -13.13 32.08 -7.36
CA GLU A 326 -13.35 33.52 -7.16
C GLU A 326 -13.88 34.26 -8.41
N LYS A 327 -14.09 33.58 -9.54
CA LYS A 327 -14.58 34.18 -10.79
C LYS A 327 -16.09 33.99 -11.06
N ARG A 328 -16.93 33.99 -10.03
CA ARG A 328 -18.39 33.99 -10.22
C ARG A 328 -19.08 35.10 -9.46
#